data_AF-A0A951AHR7-F1
#
_entry.id   AF-A0A951AHR7-F1
#
_cell.length_a   1.000
_cell.length_b   1.000
_cell.length_c   1.000
_cell.angle_alpha   90.00
_cell.angle_beta   90.00
_cell.angle_gamma   90.00
#
_symmetry.space_group_name_H-M   'P 1'
#
loop_
_entity.id
_entity.type
_entity.pdbx_description
1 polymer ?
#
loop_
_entity_poly.entity_id
_entity_poly.type
_entity_poly.pdbx_seq_one_letter_code
_entity_poly.pdbx_strand_id
1 'polypeptide(L)' 'MNDSKTARGSRLDRHQHIGKGQIALDAFRFIMRDRCFQKIPKVLETPKGNAMREDVANLKTLRRLARAKPRTGL' A
#
# COMPACT_ATOMS: atom_id res chain seq x y z
N MET A 1 4.28 4.83 3.09
CA MET A 1 3.72 3.62 2.44
C MET A 1 2.65 4.11 1.48
N ASN A 2 3.05 4.43 0.26
CA ASN A 2 2.24 5.21 -0.67
C ASN A 2 2.25 4.51 -2.03
N ASP A 3 1.12 4.50 -2.75
CA ASP A 3 1.10 4.08 -4.16
C ASP A 3 1.56 5.25 -5.05
N SER A 4 1.90 4.98 -6.31
CA SER A 4 2.34 5.99 -7.26
C SER A 4 1.26 6.28 -8.30
N LYS A 5 0.93 7.55 -8.49
CA LYS A 5 0.06 7.98 -9.60
C LYS A 5 0.79 7.89 -10.95
N THR A 6 2.11 7.93 -10.95
CA THR A 6 2.95 8.02 -12.16
C THR A 6 3.75 6.75 -12.39
N ALA A 7 4.18 6.56 -13.64
CA ALA A 7 4.99 5.41 -14.03
C ALA A 7 6.38 5.41 -13.35
N ARG A 8 6.98 4.22 -13.25
CA ARG A 8 8.35 4.01 -12.75
C ARG A 8 9.34 4.84 -13.56
N GLY A 9 10.23 5.55 -12.88
CA GLY A 9 11.26 6.37 -13.52
C GLY A 9 10.80 7.77 -13.94
N SER A 10 9.55 8.15 -13.67
CA SER A 10 9.02 9.48 -14.01
C SER A 10 9.66 10.65 -13.26
N ARG A 11 10.35 10.39 -12.14
CA ARG A 11 10.93 11.41 -11.22
C ARG A 11 9.89 12.37 -10.64
N LEU A 12 8.62 12.01 -10.68
CA LEU A 12 7.52 12.78 -10.09
C LEU A 12 7.10 12.13 -8.76
N ASP A 13 7.04 12.93 -7.71
CA ASP A 13 6.55 12.50 -6.40
C ASP A 13 5.04 12.77 -6.29
N ARG A 14 4.23 11.83 -6.80
CA ARG A 14 2.77 11.94 -6.84
C ARG A 14 2.13 10.70 -6.24
N HIS A 15 1.86 10.76 -4.94
CA HIS A 15 1.23 9.67 -4.20
C HIS A 15 -0.21 9.38 -4.64
N GLN A 16 -0.61 8.13 -4.50
CA GLN A 16 -1.94 7.60 -4.77
C GLN A 16 -2.37 6.63 -3.66
N HIS A 17 -3.68 6.45 -3.51
CA HIS A 17 -4.27 5.49 -2.58
C HIS A 17 -3.85 4.04 -2.93
N ILE A 18 -3.84 3.17 -1.91
CA ILE A 18 -3.28 1.82 -2.01
C ILE A 18 -4.04 0.98 -3.04
N GLY A 19 -3.33 0.52 -4.07
CA GLY A 19 -3.90 -0.29 -5.16
C GLY A 19 -4.68 0.50 -6.19
N LYS A 20 -4.57 1.83 -6.17
CA LYS A 20 -5.16 2.73 -7.18
C LYS A 20 -4.09 3.37 -8.06
N GLY A 21 -2.82 3.05 -7.83
CA GLY A 21 -1.67 3.53 -8.59
C GLY A 21 -0.98 2.43 -9.39
N GLN A 22 0.27 2.70 -9.75
CA GLN A 22 1.09 1.90 -10.67
C GLN A 22 1.95 0.82 -9.96
N ILE A 23 1.98 0.78 -8.62
CA ILE A 23 2.86 -0.16 -7.88
C ILE A 23 2.24 -1.56 -7.76
N ALA A 24 0.91 -1.68 -7.90
CA ALA A 24 0.11 -2.89 -7.71
C ALA A 24 0.08 -3.45 -6.27
N LEU A 25 -1.02 -4.13 -5.92
CA LEU A 25 -1.28 -4.65 -4.56
C LEU A 25 -0.28 -5.72 -4.08
N ASP A 26 0.42 -6.38 -5.00
CA ASP A 26 1.32 -7.48 -4.68
C ASP A 26 2.59 -6.99 -3.99
N ALA A 27 3.12 -5.83 -4.38
CA ALA A 27 4.24 -5.19 -3.69
C ALA A 27 3.88 -4.78 -2.26
N PHE A 28 2.68 -4.22 -2.04
CA PHE A 28 2.20 -3.92 -0.70
C PHE A 28 2.05 -5.20 0.14
N ARG A 29 1.53 -6.29 -0.45
CA ARG A 29 1.43 -7.58 0.23
C ARG A 29 2.79 -8.10 0.66
N PHE A 30 3.79 -8.00 -0.22
CA PHE A 30 5.17 -8.38 0.09
C PHE A 30 5.68 -7.60 1.32
N ILE A 31 5.65 -6.26 1.28
CA ILE A 31 6.16 -5.43 2.39
C ILE A 31 5.39 -5.67 3.69
N MET A 32 4.07 -5.89 3.61
CA MET A 32 3.24 -6.13 4.80
C MET A 32 3.49 -7.48 5.48
N ARG A 33 4.14 -8.44 4.80
CA ARG A 33 4.39 -9.80 5.32
C ARG A 33 5.86 -10.13 5.53
N ASP A 34 6.75 -9.35 4.93
CA ASP A 34 8.18 -9.58 5.05
C ASP A 34 8.66 -9.32 6.49
N ARG A 35 9.46 -10.26 7.00
CA ARG A 35 9.97 -10.25 8.38
C ARG A 35 10.88 -9.06 8.67
N CYS A 36 11.63 -8.59 7.68
CA CYS A 36 12.54 -7.45 7.80
C CYS A 36 11.79 -6.16 8.13
N PHE A 37 10.53 -6.04 7.68
CA PHE A 37 9.72 -4.85 7.91
C PHE A 37 8.72 -4.99 9.06
N GLN A 38 8.64 -6.14 9.75
CA GLN A 38 7.57 -6.41 10.71
C GLN A 38 7.48 -5.38 11.84
N LYS A 39 8.62 -4.94 12.37
CA LYS A 39 8.71 -3.96 13.48
C LYS A 39 8.83 -2.50 13.03
N ILE A 40 8.90 -2.25 11.72
CA ILE A 40 9.07 -0.89 11.18
C ILE A 40 7.69 -0.21 11.04
N PRO A 41 7.48 0.99 11.62
CA PRO A 41 6.27 1.77 11.42
C PRO A 41 6.04 2.10 9.94
N LYS A 42 4.77 2.07 9.51
CA LYS A 42 4.36 2.32 8.12
C LYS A 42 3.40 3.50 8.09
N VAL A 43 3.88 4.66 7.64
CA VAL A 43 3.12 5.92 7.58
C VAL A 43 2.37 5.99 6.25
N LEU A 44 1.13 6.51 6.24
CA LEU A 44 0.34 6.75 5.03
C LEU A 44 0.32 8.24 4.68
N GLU A 45 0.93 8.60 3.55
CA GLU A 45 1.01 9.98 3.02
C GLU A 45 0.25 10.07 1.69
N THR A 46 -0.84 9.31 1.58
CA THR A 46 -1.75 9.37 0.43
C THR A 46 -2.56 10.67 0.47
N PRO A 47 -3.13 11.12 -0.67
CA PRO A 47 -4.07 12.24 -0.69
C PRO A 47 -5.13 12.10 0.41
N LYS A 48 -5.52 13.22 1.02
CA LYS A 48 -6.50 13.24 2.11
C LYS A 48 -7.83 13.77 1.60
N GLY A 49 -8.91 13.06 1.92
CA GLY A 49 -10.27 13.50 1.68
C GLY A 49 -10.96 13.95 2.97
N ASN A 50 -12.23 14.31 2.85
CA ASN A 50 -13.04 14.75 3.98
C ASN A 50 -13.25 13.60 4.98
N ALA A 51 -13.12 13.92 6.27
CA ALA A 51 -13.33 12.98 7.37
C ALA A 51 -12.48 11.69 7.29
N MET A 52 -11.32 11.71 6.62
CA MET A 52 -10.31 10.63 6.65
C MET A 52 -10.82 9.27 6.13
N ARG A 53 -11.88 9.24 5.32
CA ARG A 53 -12.50 8.00 4.84
C ARG A 53 -11.53 7.15 4.02
N GLU A 54 -10.69 7.80 3.23
CA GLU A 54 -9.68 7.16 2.39
C GLU A 54 -8.58 6.51 3.22
N ASP A 55 -8.18 7.13 4.33
CA ASP A 55 -7.21 6.55 5.25
C ASP A 55 -7.74 5.29 5.91
N VAL A 56 -9.02 5.30 6.32
CA VAL A 56 -9.69 4.09 6.83
C VAL A 56 -9.70 2.98 5.77
N ALA A 57 -10.01 3.32 4.51
CA ALA A 57 -10.02 2.36 3.40
C ALA A 57 -8.62 1.80 3.10
N ASN A 58 -7.59 2.64 3.10
CA ASN A 58 -6.19 2.26 2.90
C ASN A 58 -5.71 1.32 4.02
N LEU A 59 -5.98 1.68 5.29
CA LEU A 59 -5.64 0.84 6.44
C LEU A 59 -6.36 -0.51 6.41
N LYS A 60 -7.65 -0.54 6.06
CA LYS A 60 -8.40 -1.80 5.88
C LYS A 60 -7.76 -2.69 4.82
N THR A 61 -7.36 -2.09 3.69
CA THR A 61 -6.68 -2.82 2.60
C THR A 61 -5.35 -3.39 3.06
N LEU A 62 -4.47 -2.60 3.67
CA LEU A 62 -3.16 -3.05 4.15
C LEU A 62 -3.29 -4.14 5.22
N ARG A 63 -4.21 -3.99 6.19
CA ARG A 63 -4.47 -5.01 7.23
C ARG A 63 -4.98 -6.32 6.63
N ARG A 64 -5.83 -6.25 5.60
CA ARG A 64 -6.28 -7.44 4.86
C ARG A 64 -5.11 -8.13 4.15
N LEU A 65 -4.24 -7.37 3.49
CA LEU A 65 -3.06 -7.93 2.82
C LEU A 65 -2.09 -8.59 3.80
N ALA A 66 -1.90 -8.03 4.99
CA ALA A 66 -1.06 -8.62 6.03
C ALA A 66 -1.58 -9.99 6.51
N ARG A 67 -2.90 -10.20 6.53
CA ARG A 67 -3.55 -11.40 7.09
C ARG A 67 -3.89 -12.50 6.08
N ALA A 68 -4.04 -12.17 4.79
CA ALA A 68 -4.47 -13.17 3.82
C ALA A 68 -3.48 -14.36 3.77
N LYS A 69 -3.98 -15.58 3.53
CA LYS A 69 -3.10 -16.74 3.37
C LYS A 69 -2.12 -16.52 2.21
N PRO A 70 -0.92 -17.14 2.22
CA PRO A 70 -0.09 -17.24 1.02
C PRO A 70 -0.97 -17.79 -0.11
N ARG A 71 -0.86 -17.22 -1.32
CA ARG A 71 -1.47 -17.88 -2.47
C ARG A 71 -0.68 -19.17 -2.66
N THR A 72 -1.28 -20.30 -2.37
CA THR A 72 -0.80 -21.59 -2.87
C THR A 72 -0.92 -21.52 -4.39
N GLY A 73 0.21 -21.31 -5.06
CA GLY A 73 0.30 -21.54 -6.49
C GLY A 73 0.34 -23.04 -6.73
N LEU A 74 -0.34 -23.49 -7.79
CA LEU A 74 -0.06 -24.73 -8.51
C LEU A 74 1.42 -24.81 -8.87
#